data_AF-A0A9D7N0D2-F1
#
_entry.id   AF-A0A9D7N0D2-F1
#
_cell.length_a   1.000
_cell.length_b   1.000
_cell.length_c   1.000
_cell.angle_alpha   90.00
_cell.angle_beta   90.00
_cell.angle_gamma   90.00
#
_symmetry.space_group_name_H-M   'P 1'
#
loop_
_entity.id
_entity.type
_entity.pdbx_description
1 polymer ?
#
loop_
_entity_poly.entity_id
_entity_poly.type
_entity_poly.pdbx_seq_one_letter_code
_entity_poly.pdbx_strand_id
1 'polypeptide(L)' 'MRSIERIGHVARSFEEAERWDREQMLAMTPEERLTIARILRERVYGTDCPDVREAERQKQRESGAS' A
#
# COMPACT_ATOMS: atom_id res chain seq x y z
N MET A 1 -33.54 7.94 1.61
CA MET A 1 -32.28 7.17 1.80
C MET A 1 -31.35 7.57 0.67
N ARG A 2 -30.22 8.26 0.92
CA ARG A 2 -29.28 8.59 -0.15
C ARG A 2 -28.51 7.31 -0.51
N SER A 3 -28.72 6.78 -1.70
CA SER A 3 -27.88 5.73 -2.26
C SER A 3 -26.48 6.34 -2.43
N ILE A 4 -25.51 5.90 -1.62
CA ILE A 4 -24.11 6.16 -1.90
C ILE A 4 -23.81 5.40 -3.19
N GLU A 5 -23.71 6.14 -4.30
CA GLU A 5 -23.23 5.58 -5.56
C GLU A 5 -21.82 5.04 -5.30
N ARG A 6 -21.62 3.72 -5.40
CA ARG A 6 -20.30 3.13 -5.21
C ARG A 6 -19.46 3.51 -6.43
N ILE A 7 -18.61 4.52 -6.29
CA ILE A 7 -17.57 4.87 -7.26
C ILE A 7 -16.45 3.82 -7.14
N GLY A 8 -16.75 2.56 -7.44
CA GLY A 8 -15.79 1.47 -7.28
C GLY A 8 -16.18 0.24 -8.07
N HIS A 9 -15.19 -0.34 -8.75
CA HIS A 9 -15.35 -1.61 -9.47
C HIS A 9 -15.53 -2.76 -8.47
N VAL A 10 -16.63 -3.51 -8.58
CA VAL A 10 -16.87 -4.73 -7.79
C VAL A 10 -16.63 -5.93 -8.70
N ALA A 11 -15.46 -6.56 -8.58
CA ALA A 11 -15.13 -7.75 -9.34
C ALA A 11 -15.95 -8.97 -8.87
N ARG A 12 -16.35 -9.82 -9.82
CA ARG A 12 -17.12 -11.06 -9.59
C ARG A 12 -16.24 -12.32 -9.66
N SER A 13 -14.95 -12.15 -9.95
CA SER A 13 -13.96 -13.23 -9.98
C SER A 13 -12.56 -12.71 -9.65
N PHE A 14 -11.67 -13.62 -9.26
CA PHE A 14 -10.25 -13.29 -9.02
C PHE A 14 -9.57 -12.81 -10.30
N GLU A 15 -9.87 -13.42 -11.45
CA GLU A 15 -9.34 -13.02 -12.76
C GLU A 15 -9.75 -11.58 -13.12
N GLU A 16 -11.01 -11.22 -12.88
CA GLU A 16 -11.50 -9.87 -13.10
C GLU A 16 -10.84 -8.86 -12.16
N ALA A 17 -10.63 -9.22 -10.89
CA ALA A 17 -9.93 -8.38 -9.93
C ALA A 17 -8.47 -8.12 -10.37
N GLU A 18 -7.77 -9.17 -10.81
CA GLU A 18 -6.38 -9.06 -11.29
C GLU A 18 -6.29 -8.24 -12.59
N ARG A 19 -7.22 -8.41 -13.52
CA ARG A 19 -7.28 -7.59 -14.73
C ARG A 19 -7.51 -6.12 -14.39
N TRP A 20 -8.47 -5.84 -13.52
CA TRP A 20 -8.75 -4.47 -13.09
C TRP A 20 -7.55 -3.83 -12.39
N ASP A 21 -6.86 -4.56 -11.51
CA ASP A 21 -5.67 -4.05 -10.83
C ASP A 21 -4.55 -3.68 -11.83
N ARG A 22 -4.31 -4.54 -12.83
CA ARG A 22 -3.34 -4.25 -13.91
C ARG A 22 -3.73 -3.02 -14.72
N GLU A 23 -5.00 -2.88 -15.09
CA GLU A 23 -5.51 -1.73 -15.82
C GLU A 23 -5.33 -0.43 -15.02
N GLN A 24 -5.61 -0.46 -13.71
CA GLN A 24 -5.37 0.68 -12.82
C GLN A 24 -3.87 1.05 -12.78
N MET A 25 -2.98 0.06 -12.63
CA MET A 25 -1.53 0.32 -12.58
C MET A 25 -0.98 0.92 -13.88
N LEU A 26 -1.52 0.52 -15.03
CA LEU A 26 -1.15 1.05 -16.34
C LEU A 26 -1.71 2.47 -16.58
N ALA A 27 -2.88 2.78 -16.02
CA ALA A 27 -3.51 4.09 -16.15
C ALA A 27 -2.80 5.19 -15.31
N MET A 28 -1.99 4.79 -14.33
CA MET A 28 -1.30 5.72 -13.42
C MET A 28 0.15 5.99 -13.82
N THR A 29 0.63 7.19 -13.52
CA THR A 29 2.05 7.53 -13.61
C THR A 29 2.84 6.88 -12.47
N PRO A 30 4.18 6.75 -12.60
CA PRO A 30 5.04 6.32 -11.49
C PRO A 30 4.83 7.14 -10.21
N GLU A 31 4.68 8.46 -10.32
CA GLU A 31 4.51 9.38 -9.20
C GLU A 31 3.18 9.16 -8.47
N GLU A 32 2.10 8.92 -9.22
CA GLU A 32 0.79 8.60 -8.66
C GLU A 32 0.83 7.27 -7.90
N ARG A 33 1.45 6.24 -8.49
CA ARG A 33 1.63 4.94 -7.82
C ARG A 33 2.43 5.06 -6.53
N LEU A 34 3.53 5.82 -6.53
CA LEU A 34 4.33 6.07 -5.33
C LEU A 34 3.54 6.84 -4.27
N THR A 35 2.73 7.81 -4.68
CA THR A 35 1.88 8.58 -3.78
C THR A 35 0.83 7.69 -3.12
N ILE A 36 0.16 6.83 -3.88
CA ILE A 36 -0.80 5.86 -3.35
C ILE A 36 -0.11 4.88 -2.40
N ALA A 37 1.04 4.34 -2.77
CA ALA A 37 1.80 3.44 -1.91
C ALA A 37 2.16 4.09 -0.57
N ARG A 38 2.57 5.37 -0.58
CA ARG A 38 2.83 6.15 0.64
C ARG A 38 1.58 6.29 1.50
N ILE A 39 0.45 6.67 0.92
CA ILE A 39 -0.83 6.85 1.63
C ILE A 39 -1.29 5.53 2.25
N LEU A 40 -1.21 4.42 1.51
CA LEU A 40 -1.57 3.09 2.00
C LEU A 40 -0.65 2.67 3.15
N ARG A 41 0.66 2.90 3.03
CA ARG A 41 1.63 2.64 4.09
C ARG A 41 1.30 3.42 5.35
N GLU A 42 1.08 4.73 5.24
CA GLU A 42 0.73 5.60 6.38
C GLU A 42 -0.58 5.18 7.04
N ARG A 43 -1.57 4.74 6.26
CA ARG A 43 -2.86 4.27 6.78
C ARG A 43 -2.75 2.97 7.57
N VAL A 44 -1.89 2.05 7.14
CA VAL A 44 -1.75 0.72 7.77
C VAL A 44 -0.76 0.75 8.93
N TYR A 45 0.38 1.42 8.75
CA TYR A 45 1.50 1.37 9.69
C TYR A 45 1.72 2.68 10.46
N GLY A 46 0.95 3.73 10.16
CA GLY A 46 1.18 5.06 10.70
C GLY A 46 2.29 5.82 10.00
N THR A 47 2.48 7.08 10.39
CA THR A 47 3.50 7.98 9.83
C THR A 47 4.91 7.69 10.33
N ASP A 48 5.04 7.07 11.50
CA ASP A 48 6.29 6.75 12.16
C ASP A 48 6.61 5.26 12.09
N CYS A 49 6.56 4.71 10.86
CA CYS A 49 6.96 3.35 10.59
C CYS A 49 8.45 3.36 10.19
N PRO A 50 9.36 2.82 11.01
CA PRO A 50 10.78 2.75 10.64
C PRO A 50 10.96 1.90 9.38
N ASP A 51 11.93 2.26 8.55
CA ASP A 51 12.31 1.41 7.43
C ASP A 51 12.71 0.03 7.96
N VAL A 52 12.26 -1.04 7.29
CA VAL A 52 12.51 -2.42 7.75
C VAL A 52 14.01 -2.66 7.90
N ARG A 53 14.84 -2.14 6.99
CA ARG A 53 16.30 -2.33 7.06
C ARG A 53 16.91 -1.55 8.21
N GLU A 54 16.37 -0.37 8.52
CA GLU A 54 16.77 0.41 9.71
C GLU A 54 16.41 -0.32 11.00
N ALA A 55 15.17 -0.82 11.09
CA ALA A 55 14.71 -1.60 12.24
C ALA A 55 15.58 -2.85 12.46
N GLU A 56 15.92 -3.59 11.41
CA GLU A 56 16.79 -4.77 11.52
C GLU A 56 18.22 -4.41 11.93
N ARG A 57 18.80 -3.32 11.39
CA ARG A 57 20.13 -2.84 11.83
C ARG A 57 20.12 -2.41 13.29
N GLN A 58 19.04 -1.80 13.77
CA GLN A 58 18.92 -1.37 15.16
C GLN A 58 18.86 -2.57 16.11
N LYS A 59 18.04 -3.59 15.81
CA LYS A 59 17.99 -4.84 16.58
C LYS A 59 19.37 -5.50 16.70
N GLN A 60 20.15 -5.51 15.62
CA GLN A 60 21.51 -6.08 15.63
C GLN A 60 22.47 -5.30 16.54
N ARG A 61 22.39 -3.96 16.55
CA ARG A 61 23.20 -3.10 17.43
C ARG A 61 22.85 -3.32 18.90
N GLU A 62 21.55 -3.45 19.20
CA GLU A 62 21.06 -3.70 20.56
C GLU A 62 21.45 -5.11 21.05
N SER A 63 21.41 -6.10 20.15
CA SER A 63 21.76 -7.51 20.47
C SER A 63 23.27 -7.73 20.61
N GLY A 64 24.11 -6.95 19.91
CA GLY A 64 25.57 -7.01 20.02
C GLY A 64 26.16 -6.18 21.16
N ALA A 65 25.32 -5.44 21.89
CA ALA A 65 25.70 -4.63 23.04
C ALA A 65 25.42 -5.30 24.40
N SER A 66 25.03 -6.59 24.40
CA SER A 66 24.84 -7.42 25.60
C SER A 66 25.97 -8.42 25.81
#